data_AF-A0A9E1JCT7-F1
#
_entry.id   AF-A0A9E1JCT7-F1
#
_cell.length_a   1.000
_cell.length_b   1.000
_cell.length_c   1.000
_cell.angle_alpha   90.00
_cell.angle_beta   90.00
_cell.angle_gamma   90.00
#
_symmetry.space_group_name_H-M   'P 1'
#
loop_
_entity.id
_entity.type
_entity.pdbx_description
1 polymer ?
#
loop_
_entity_poly.entity_id
_entity_poly.type
_entity_poly.pdbx_seq_one_letter_code
_entity_poly.pdbx_strand_id
1 'polypeptide(L)' 'MLNTSVIEIDLYLHKYSAPIPLFLFISFLIGSFLALLFFLSSYIRHKHEARGLRKILKVKEDEIDSLRKNPLRDDHE' A
#
# COMPACT_ATOMS: atom_id res chain seq x y z
N MET A 1 6.77 12.69 -34.47
CA MET A 1 7.14 13.80 -33.56
C MET A 1 5.88 14.26 -32.86
N LEU A 2 5.89 14.47 -31.54
CA LEU A 2 4.71 15.03 -30.86
C LEU A 2 4.49 16.47 -31.32
N ASN A 3 3.22 16.84 -31.51
CA ASN A 3 2.85 18.19 -31.91
C ASN A 3 3.22 19.19 -30.79
N THR A 4 4.10 20.15 -31.11
CA THR A 4 4.54 21.21 -30.18
C THR A 4 3.70 22.47 -30.30
N SER A 5 2.64 22.47 -31.11
CA SER A 5 1.71 23.59 -31.17
C SER A 5 1.12 23.84 -29.80
N VAL A 6 1.10 25.11 -29.40
CA VAL A 6 0.39 25.54 -28.20
C VAL A 6 -1.11 25.35 -28.45
N ILE A 7 -1.76 24.62 -27.57
CA ILE A 7 -3.21 24.47 -27.56
C ILE A 7 -3.75 25.08 -26.28
N GLU A 8 -4.97 25.61 -26.35
CA GLU A 8 -5.69 26.12 -25.20
C GLU A 8 -6.62 25.03 -24.66
N ILE A 9 -6.50 24.73 -23.38
CA ILE A 9 -7.41 23.82 -22.66
C ILE A 9 -8.19 24.65 -21.65
N ASP A 10 -9.50 24.69 -21.82
CA ASP A 10 -10.41 25.30 -20.87
C ASP A 10 -10.86 24.25 -19.83
N LEU A 11 -10.42 24.42 -18.58
CA LEU A 11 -10.79 23.53 -17.48
C LEU A 11 -12.02 24.05 -16.70
N TYR A 12 -12.86 24.87 -17.32
CA TYR A 12 -14.04 25.54 -16.76
C TYR A 12 -13.76 26.57 -15.65
N LEU A 13 -12.69 26.39 -14.88
CA LEU A 13 -12.22 27.28 -13.82
C LEU A 13 -11.11 28.22 -14.30
N HIS A 14 -10.24 27.72 -15.19
CA HIS A 14 -9.13 28.46 -15.75
C HIS A 14 -8.71 27.87 -17.09
N LYS A 15 -8.25 28.74 -17.98
CA LYS A 15 -7.74 28.34 -19.29
C LYS A 15 -6.23 28.24 -19.24
N TYR A 16 -5.68 27.15 -19.75
CA TYR A 16 -4.24 26.93 -19.80
C TYR A 16 -3.81 26.73 -21.24
N SER A 17 -2.80 27.49 -21.66
CA SER A 17 -2.22 27.40 -23.00
C SER A 17 -0.81 26.84 -22.94
N ALA A 18 -0.64 25.60 -23.38
CA ALA A 18 0.65 24.93 -23.44
C ALA A 18 0.69 23.84 -24.53
N PRO A 19 1.86 23.31 -24.89
CA PRO A 19 1.96 22.17 -25.79
C PRO A 19 1.35 20.90 -25.17
N ILE A 20 0.69 20.07 -25.99
CA ILE A 20 0.11 18.76 -25.60
C ILE A 20 1.07 17.88 -24.76
N PRO A 21 2.37 17.75 -25.11
CA PRO A 21 3.30 16.93 -24.36
C PRO A 21 3.40 17.30 -22.87
N LEU A 22 3.27 18.59 -22.54
CA LEU A 22 3.37 19.07 -21.16
C LEU A 22 2.18 18.58 -20.32
N PHE A 23 0.97 18.67 -20.87
CA PHE A 23 -0.23 18.18 -20.20
C PHE A 23 -0.15 16.67 -19.95
N LEU A 24 0.26 15.89 -20.96
CA LEU A 24 0.43 14.44 -20.82
C LEU A 24 1.46 14.09 -19.75
N PHE A 25 2.58 14.81 -19.72
CA PHE A 25 3.62 14.60 -18.72
C PHE A 25 3.13 14.89 -17.30
N ILE A 26 2.40 15.98 -17.10
CA ILE A 26 1.81 16.34 -15.79
C ILE A 26 0.77 15.30 -15.37
N SER A 27 -0.14 14.90 -16.27
CA SER A 27 -1.14 13.86 -15.98
C SER A 27 -0.47 12.53 -15.61
N PHE A 28 0.59 12.16 -16.32
CA PHE A 28 1.37 10.97 -16.00
C PHE A 28 2.03 11.06 -14.62
N LEU A 29 2.67 12.19 -14.30
CA LEU A 29 3.29 12.42 -12.99
C LEU A 29 2.28 12.31 -11.85
N ILE A 30 1.11 12.95 -11.99
CA ILE A 30 0.04 12.89 -10.99
C ILE A 30 -0.46 11.45 -10.84
N GLY A 31 -0.72 10.75 -11.94
CA GLY A 31 -1.15 9.36 -11.91
C GLY A 31 -0.13 8.43 -11.24
N SER A 32 1.15 8.56 -11.60
CA SER A 32 2.24 7.79 -11.00
C SER A 32 2.39 8.07 -9.51
N PHE A 33 2.26 9.34 -9.10
CA PHE A 33 2.35 9.72 -7.69
C PHE A 33 1.20 9.13 -6.87
N LEU A 34 -0.04 9.19 -7.39
CA LEU A 34 -1.21 8.58 -6.75
C LEU A 34 -1.06 7.05 -6.65
N ALA A 35 -0.55 6.39 -7.69
CA ALA A 35 -0.29 4.95 -7.65
C ALA A 35 0.74 4.59 -6.56
N LEU A 36 1.81 5.38 -6.42
CA LEU A 36 2.81 5.19 -5.36
C LEU A 36 2.20 5.34 -3.97
N LEU A 37 1.36 6.35 -3.75
CA LEU A 37 0.68 6.53 -2.47
C LEU A 37 -0.24 5.35 -2.14
N PHE A 38 -0.95 4.82 -3.14
CA PHE A 38 -1.78 3.64 -2.96
C PHE A 38 -0.96 2.41 -2.57
N PHE A 39 0.13 2.13 -3.29
CA PHE A 39 1.02 1.01 -2.96
C PHE A 39 1.68 1.17 -1.60
N LEU A 40 2.10 2.37 -1.22
CA LEU A 40 2.68 2.64 0.09
C LEU A 40 1.68 2.35 1.21
N SER A 41 0.43 2.78 1.03
CA SER A 41 -0.64 2.56 2.00
C SER A 41 -0.95 1.07 2.16
N SER A 42 -1.06 0.33 1.05
CA SER A 42 -1.22 -1.13 1.05
C SER A 42 -0.03 -1.83 1.72
N TYR A 43 1.20 -1.42 1.42
CA TYR A 43 2.41 -1.99 2.04
C TYR A 43 2.42 -1.82 3.56
N ILE A 44 2.10 -0.62 4.05
CA ILE A 44 2.03 -0.35 5.50
C ILE A 44 0.99 -1.24 6.17
N ARG A 45 -0.20 -1.37 5.57
CA ARG A 45 -1.26 -2.25 6.07
C ARG A 45 -0.80 -3.70 6.16
N HIS A 46 -0.25 -4.25 5.08
CA HIS A 46 0.23 -5.64 5.07
C HIS A 46 1.38 -5.87 6.05
N LYS A 47 2.28 -4.90 6.21
CA LYS A 47 3.36 -4.97 7.21
C LYS A 47 2.79 -4.99 8.64
N HIS A 48 1.72 -4.24 8.90
CA HIS A 48 1.06 -4.25 10.20
C HIS A 48 0.35 -5.59 10.46
N GLU A 49 -0.41 -6.09 9.49
CA GLU A 49 -1.08 -7.39 9.55
C GLU A 49 -0.05 -8.52 9.79
N ALA A 50 1.04 -8.56 9.03
CA ALA A 50 2.09 -9.56 9.17
C ALA A 50 2.75 -9.53 10.56
N ARG A 51 2.94 -8.34 11.14
CA ARG A 51 3.43 -8.22 12.53
C ARG A 51 2.42 -8.76 13.53
N GLY A 52 1.13 -8.52 13.32
CA GLY A 52 0.05 -9.07 14.14
C GLY A 52 0.02 -10.60 14.09
N LEU A 53 0.03 -11.18 12.88
CA LEU A 53 0.04 -12.62 12.68
C LEU A 53 1.27 -13.29 13.33
N ARG A 54 2.46 -12.69 13.19
CA ARG A 54 3.68 -13.20 13.84
C ARG A 54 3.57 -13.24 15.37
N LYS A 55 2.94 -12.22 15.98
CA LYS A 55 2.70 -12.23 17.43
C LYS A 55 1.77 -13.35 17.84
N ILE A 56 0.66 -13.54 17.11
CA ILE A 56 -0.30 -14.62 17.39
C ILE A 56 0.37 -15.99 17.26
N LEU A 57 1.14 -16.19 16.19
CA LEU A 57 1.85 -17.44 15.94
C LEU A 57 2.83 -17.75 17.08
N LYS A 58 3.62 -16.75 17.50
CA LYS A 58 4.54 -16.92 18.63
C LYS A 58 3.82 -17.33 19.92
N VAL A 59 2.71 -16.67 20.26
CA VAL A 59 1.93 -17.03 21.46
C VAL A 59 1.42 -18.47 21.37
N LYS A 60 0.93 -18.89 20.20
CA LYS A 60 0.45 -20.26 19.98
C LYS A 60 1.58 -21.30 20.04
N GLU A 61 2.76 -20.96 19.53
CA GLU A 61 3.95 -21.79 19.62
C GLU A 61 4.39 -21.95 21.09
N ASP A 62 4.44 -20.85 21.84
CA ASP A 62 4.76 -20.86 23.28
C ASP A 62 3.73 -21.70 24.09
N GLU A 63 2.43 -21.61 23.76
CA GLU A 63 1.38 -22.45 24.36
C GLU A 63 1.60 -23.95 24.08
N ILE A 64 1.88 -24.32 22.82
CA ILE A 64 2.15 -25.72 22.43
C ILE A 64 3.40 -26.24 23.14
N ASP A 65 4.46 -25.46 23.19
CA ASP A 65 5.70 -25.85 23.87
C ASP A 65 5.51 -25.98 25.38
N SER A 66 4.68 -25.14 25.99
CA SER A 66 4.28 -25.29 27.39
C SER A 66 3.54 -26.61 27.62
N LEU A 67 2.60 -26.97 26.73
CA LEU A 67 1.88 -28.25 26.81
C LEU A 67 2.81 -29.45 26.62
N ARG A 68 3.76 -29.36 25.68
CA ARG A 68 4.75 -30.41 25.43
C ARG A 68 5.69 -30.64 26.62
N LYS A 69 6.06 -29.57 27.32
CA LYS A 69 6.96 -29.63 28.49
C LYS A 69 6.27 -30.12 29.76
N ASN A 70 4.94 -30.05 29.83
CA ASN A 70 4.15 -30.61 30.91
C ASN A 70 3.17 -31.66 30.37
N PRO A 71 3.67 -32.85 29.97
CA PRO A 71 2.91 -33.78 29.13
C PRO A 71 1.60 -34.30 29.75
N LEU A 72 1.34 -34.13 31.04
CA LEU A 72 0.07 -34.45 31.70
C LEU A 72 -0.13 -33.51 32.90
N ARG A 73 -1.06 -32.56 32.79
CA ARG A 73 -1.87 -32.09 33.92
C ARG A 73 -3.30 -32.55 33.68
N ASP A 74 -3.43 -33.85 33.40
CA ASP A 74 -4.69 -34.58 33.56
C ASP A 74 -4.63 -35.14 34.97
N ASP A 75 -4.67 -34.23 35.93
CA ASP A 75 -4.79 -34.56 37.34
C ASP A 75 -6.27 -34.92 37.49
N HIS A 76 -6.60 -36.18 37.16
CA HIS A 76 -7.86 -36.79 37.53
C HIS A 76 -7.95 -36.83 39.07
N GLU A 77 -8.51 -35.79 39.69
CA GLU A 77 -9.28 -35.83 40.95
C GLU A 77 -10.40 -34.78 40.94
#